data_AF-W2SJY7-F1
#
_entry.id   AF-W2SJY7-F1
#
_cell.length_a   1.000
_cell.length_b   1.000
_cell.length_c   1.000
_cell.angle_alpha   90.00
_cell.angle_beta   90.00
_cell.angle_gamma   90.00
#
_symmetry.space_group_name_H-M   'P 1'
#
loop_
_entity.id
_entity.type
_entity.pdbx_description
1 polymer ?
#
loop_
_entity_poly.entity_id
_entity_poly.type
_entity_poly.pdbx_seq_one_letter_code
_entity_poly.pdbx_strand_id
1 'polypeptide(L)'
;MLQKGRWPSKPKVQISNRKALNALSHVLSAQNGYLCFDHRIVVSTSLQEAVLKPLHEGHPGMTRMKVLARGYVYWTKINKDTEEAVRHSRNCQEAAKMPKKTSLNSWTTEKKQ
;
A
#
# COMPACT_ATOMS: atom_id res chain seq x y z
N MET A 1 -8.51 -27.13 -0.91
CA MET A 1 -9.90 -26.82 -0.48
C MET A 1 -9.89 -25.54 0.35
N LEU A 2 -10.63 -24.50 -0.07
CA LEU A 2 -10.80 -23.27 0.71
C LEU A 2 -11.72 -23.54 1.91
N GLN A 3 -11.19 -23.50 3.12
CA GLN A 3 -12.01 -23.60 4.34
C GLN A 3 -12.59 -22.20 4.65
N LYS A 4 -13.82 -21.95 4.20
CA LYS A 4 -14.58 -20.75 4.58
C LYS A 4 -14.98 -20.88 6.06
N GLY A 5 -14.77 -19.83 6.85
CA GLY A 5 -15.50 -19.61 8.11
C GLY A 5 -14.93 -20.20 9.40
N ARG A 6 -13.71 -20.77 9.44
CA ARG A 6 -13.11 -21.20 10.72
C ARG A 6 -12.07 -20.21 11.20
N TRP A 7 -12.47 -19.37 12.16
CA TRP A 7 -11.58 -18.46 12.86
C TRP A 7 -10.56 -19.25 13.70
N PRO A 8 -9.24 -19.06 13.55
CA PRO A 8 -8.27 -19.70 14.43
C PRO A 8 -8.40 -19.13 15.84
N SER A 9 -8.52 -20.01 16.83
CA SER A 9 -8.53 -19.65 18.26
C SER A 9 -7.24 -18.92 18.62
N LYS A 10 -7.32 -17.59 18.62
CA LYS A 10 -6.26 -16.62 18.94
C LYS A 10 -5.01 -16.75 18.04
N PRO A 11 -4.96 -16.07 16.89
CA PRO A 11 -3.67 -15.90 16.22
C PRO A 11 -2.70 -15.24 17.20
N LYS A 12 -1.48 -15.78 17.36
CA LYS A 12 -0.38 -15.16 18.14
C LYS A 12 0.05 -13.78 17.58
N VAL A 13 -0.57 -13.38 16.49
CA VAL A 13 -0.30 -12.16 15.74
C VAL A 13 -1.18 -11.04 16.28
N GLN A 14 -0.54 -9.98 16.80
CA GLN A 14 -1.21 -8.77 17.26
C GLN A 14 -1.77 -7.99 16.05
N ILE A 15 -2.98 -8.36 15.63
CA ILE A 15 -3.74 -7.63 14.61
C ILE A 15 -4.39 -6.43 15.31
N SER A 16 -3.88 -5.22 15.04
CA SER A 16 -4.28 -3.97 15.69
C SER A 16 -5.77 -3.60 15.56
N ASN A 17 -6.52 -4.28 14.69
CA ASN A 17 -7.92 -3.95 14.48
C ASN A 17 -8.84 -5.17 14.39
N ARG A 18 -8.82 -5.98 15.46
CA ARG A 18 -9.71 -7.15 15.59
C ARG A 18 -11.19 -6.81 15.39
N LYS A 19 -11.65 -5.63 15.82
CA LYS A 19 -13.05 -5.20 15.62
C LYS A 19 -13.39 -5.02 14.14
N ALA A 20 -12.57 -4.29 13.38
CA ALA A 20 -12.78 -4.14 11.94
C ALA A 20 -12.64 -5.48 11.20
N LEU A 21 -11.73 -6.33 11.65
CA LEU A 21 -11.57 -7.66 11.09
C LEU A 21 -12.78 -8.56 11.35
N ASN A 22 -13.34 -8.52 12.56
CA ASN A 22 -14.56 -9.25 12.91
C ASN A 22 -15.76 -8.79 12.08
N ALA A 23 -15.87 -7.48 11.80
CA ALA A 23 -16.92 -6.94 10.92
C ALA A 23 -16.81 -7.49 9.48
N LEU A 24 -15.60 -7.82 9.04
CA LEU A 24 -15.30 -8.42 7.74
C LEU A 24 -15.23 -9.96 7.78
N SER A 25 -15.56 -10.60 8.91
CA SER A 25 -15.41 -12.06 9.10
C SER A 25 -16.04 -12.92 8.00
N HIS A 26 -17.15 -12.48 7.42
CA HIS A 26 -17.87 -13.18 6.35
C HIS A 26 -17.13 -13.19 5.00
N VAL A 27 -16.23 -12.23 4.75
CA VAL A 27 -15.43 -12.12 3.51
C VAL A 27 -13.96 -12.50 3.72
N LEU A 28 -13.56 -12.81 4.95
CA LEU A 28 -12.21 -13.23 5.26
C LEU A 28 -12.04 -14.74 5.07
N SER A 29 -10.88 -15.13 4.55
CA SER A 29 -10.49 -16.54 4.38
C SER A 29 -9.17 -16.80 5.06
N ALA A 30 -9.06 -17.92 5.79
CA ALA A 30 -7.80 -18.37 6.36
C ALA A 30 -7.15 -19.39 5.44
N GLN A 31 -5.90 -19.16 5.04
CA GLN A 31 -5.14 -20.03 4.15
C GLN A 31 -3.71 -20.16 4.68
N ASN A 32 -3.21 -21.40 4.79
CA ASN A 32 -1.81 -21.69 5.16
C ASN A 32 -1.29 -20.89 6.38
N GLY A 33 -2.13 -20.65 7.39
CA GLY A 33 -1.77 -19.93 8.61
C GLY A 33 -1.81 -18.40 8.54
N TYR A 34 -2.14 -17.82 7.38
CA TYR A 34 -2.40 -16.39 7.21
C TYR A 34 -3.88 -16.12 6.91
N LEU A 35 -4.26 -14.85 7.05
CA LEU A 35 -5.61 -14.38 6.81
C LEU A 35 -5.64 -13.54 5.54
N CYS A 36 -6.66 -13.75 4.72
CA CYS A 36 -6.86 -13.02 3.47
C CYS A 36 -8.19 -12.29 3.48
N PHE A 37 -8.18 -11.10 2.89
CA PHE A 37 -9.35 -10.36 2.47
C PHE A 37 -9.36 -10.34 0.94
N ASP A 38 -10.31 -11.04 0.33
CA ASP A 38 -10.29 -11.31 -1.12
C ASP A 38 -8.93 -11.93 -1.55
N HIS A 39 -8.20 -11.31 -2.49
CA HIS A 39 -6.86 -11.76 -2.93
C HIS A 39 -5.70 -11.18 -2.11
N ARG A 40 -5.97 -10.49 -0.99
CA ARG A 40 -4.97 -9.69 -0.26
C ARG A 40 -4.68 -10.26 1.11
N ILE A 41 -3.41 -10.26 1.49
CA ILE A 41 -2.99 -10.75 2.82
C ILE A 41 -3.29 -9.68 3.87
N VAL A 42 -3.95 -10.07 4.95
CA VAL A 42 -4.16 -9.20 6.12
C VAL A 42 -2.88 -9.12 6.92
N VAL A 43 -2.30 -7.93 6.99
CA VAL A 43 -0.99 -7.69 7.62
C VAL A 43 -1.17 -7.17 9.05
N SER A 44 -0.43 -7.74 9.99
CA SER A 44 -0.41 -7.28 11.37
C SER A 44 0.42 -6.02 11.54
N THR A 45 0.14 -5.28 12.62
CA THR A 45 0.83 -4.03 12.94
C THR A 45 2.34 -4.18 12.98
N SER A 46 2.83 -5.28 13.54
CA SER A 46 4.25 -5.61 13.62
C SER A 46 4.94 -5.85 12.27
N LEU A 47 4.16 -6.15 11.21
CA LEU A 47 4.68 -6.44 9.88
C LEU A 47 4.42 -5.30 8.89
N GLN A 48 3.63 -4.28 9.25
CA GLN A 48 3.29 -3.18 8.36
C GLN A 48 4.54 -2.43 7.89
N GLU A 49 5.49 -2.15 8.79
CA GLU A 49 6.76 -1.48 8.42
C GLU A 49 7.59 -2.33 7.44
N ALA A 50 7.68 -3.64 7.69
CA ALA A 50 8.40 -4.57 6.82
C ALA A 50 7.78 -4.65 5.41
N VAL A 51 6.47 -4.39 5.29
CA VAL A 51 5.76 -4.30 4.00
C VAL A 51 5.93 -2.93 3.35
N LEU A 52 5.90 -1.85 4.13
CA LEU A 52 6.06 -0.49 3.62
C LEU A 52 7.47 -0.23 3.05
N LYS A 53 8.51 -0.83 3.64
CA LYS A 53 9.89 -0.66 3.20
C LYS A 53 10.12 -1.03 1.71
N PRO A 54 9.77 -2.24 1.23
CA PRO A 54 9.90 -2.59 -0.19
C PRO A 54 8.92 -1.83 -1.08
N LEU A 55 7.74 -1.45 -0.58
CA LEU A 55 6.80 -0.62 -1.35
C LEU A 55 7.32 0.79 -1.62
N HIS A 56 8.18 1.30 -0.73
CA HIS A 56 8.84 2.60 -0.86
C HIS A 56 10.13 2.55 -1.69
N GLU A 57 10.62 1.35 -2.00
CA GLU A 57 11.83 1.14 -2.80
C GLU A 57 11.67 1.76 -4.19
N GLY A 58 12.72 2.45 -4.66
CA GLY A 58 12.67 3.20 -5.92
C GLY A 58 11.85 4.50 -5.87
N HIS A 59 11.36 4.93 -4.70
CA HIS A 59 10.64 6.19 -4.47
C HIS A 59 9.49 6.44 -5.48
N PRO A 60 8.54 5.51 -5.64
CA PRO A 60 7.48 5.58 -6.65
C PRO A 60 6.49 6.74 -6.47
N GLY A 61 6.57 7.43 -5.33
CA GLY A 61 5.65 8.48 -4.93
C GLY A 61 4.35 7.94 -4.33
N MET A 62 3.60 8.84 -3.72
CA MET A 62 2.47 8.51 -2.85
C MET A 62 1.33 7.77 -3.57
N THR A 63 0.94 8.23 -4.76
CA THR A 63 -0.16 7.61 -5.51
C THR A 63 0.17 6.19 -5.92
N ARG A 64 1.34 5.96 -6.49
CA ARG A 64 1.77 4.65 -6.96
C ARG A 64 1.98 3.68 -5.80
N MET A 65 2.56 4.14 -4.68
CA MET A 65 2.71 3.32 -3.48
C MET A 65 1.36 2.88 -2.89
N LYS A 66 0.34 3.75 -2.87
CA LYS A 66 -1.02 3.38 -2.43
C LYS A 66 -1.64 2.31 -3.32
N VAL A 67 -1.48 2.42 -4.64
CA VAL A 67 -2.01 1.43 -5.59
C VAL A 67 -1.34 0.07 -5.37
N LEU A 68 -0.02 0.04 -5.26
CA LEU A 68 0.73 -1.19 -5.00
C LEU A 68 0.32 -1.83 -3.66
N ALA A 69 0.30 -1.05 -2.59
CA ALA A 69 -0.06 -1.54 -1.26
C ALA A 69 -1.46 -2.18 -1.27
N ARG A 70 -2.46 -1.48 -1.82
CA ARG A 70 -3.84 -2.00 -1.92
C ARG A 70 -3.95 -3.21 -2.84
N GLY A 71 -3.04 -3.43 -3.78
CA GLY A 71 -3.07 -4.58 -4.68
C GLY A 71 -2.70 -5.89 -3.99
N TYR A 72 -1.83 -5.85 -2.99
CA TYR A 72 -1.26 -7.08 -2.39
C TYR A 72 -1.71 -7.33 -0.95
N VAL A 73 -1.95 -6.28 -0.18
CA VAL A 73 -2.06 -6.36 1.27
C VAL A 73 -3.24 -5.53 1.79
N TYR A 74 -3.71 -5.89 2.98
CA TYR A 74 -4.82 -5.23 3.63
C TYR A 74 -4.55 -4.95 5.12
N TRP A 75 -4.77 -3.70 5.52
CA TRP A 75 -5.06 -3.29 6.90
C TRP A 75 -5.79 -1.94 6.89
N THR A 76 -6.49 -1.61 7.97
CA THR A 76 -7.46 -0.49 7.95
C THR A 76 -6.86 0.89 7.70
N LYS A 77 -5.58 1.09 8.01
CA LYS A 77 -4.90 2.39 7.92
C LYS A 77 -3.86 2.46 6.79
N ILE A 78 -3.88 1.50 5.86
CA ILE A 78 -2.89 1.36 4.77
C ILE A 78 -2.57 2.65 4.03
N ASN A 79 -3.58 3.47 3.73
CA ASN A 79 -3.38 4.74 3.04
C ASN A 79 -2.62 5.74 3.90
N LYS A 80 -3.02 5.88 5.17
CA LYS A 80 -2.41 6.80 6.11
C LYS A 80 -0.95 6.41 6.36
N ASP A 81 -0.71 5.13 6.60
CA ASP A 81 0.64 4.65 6.90
C ASP A 81 1.56 4.75 5.67
N THR A 82 1.00 4.56 4.46
CA THR A 82 1.71 4.81 3.19
C THR A 82 2.05 6.30 3.02
N GLU A 83 1.09 7.20 3.28
CA GLU A 83 1.33 8.64 3.22
C GLU A 83 2.41 9.07 4.19
N GLU A 84 2.38 8.52 5.41
CA GLU A 84 3.34 8.81 6.46
C GLU A 84 4.75 8.33 6.11
N ALA A 85 4.88 7.13 5.53
CA ALA A 85 6.16 6.60 5.04
C ALA A 85 6.79 7.50 3.97
N VAL A 86 6.00 7.96 3.00
CA VAL A 86 6.47 8.86 1.94
C VAL A 86 6.79 10.25 2.52
N ARG A 87 5.95 10.76 3.43
CA ARG A 87 6.11 12.10 4.02
C ARG A 87 7.38 12.23 4.85
N HIS A 88 7.79 11.18 5.56
CA HIS A 88 9.02 11.21 6.38
C HIS A 88 10.28 10.86 5.57
N SER A 89 10.17 10.53 4.29
CA SER A 89 11.33 10.23 3.46
C SER A 89 11.99 11.50 2.91
N ARG A 90 13.23 11.76 3.33
CA ARG A 90 14.04 12.90 2.85
C ARG A 90 14.14 12.96 1.32
N ASN A 91 14.46 11.83 0.68
CA ASN A 91 14.60 11.76 -0.77
C ASN A 91 13.30 12.16 -1.50
N CYS A 92 12.15 11.70 -0.99
CA CYS A 92 10.85 12.06 -1.54
C CYS A 92 10.53 13.55 -1.33
N GLN A 93 10.90 14.12 -0.18
CA GLN A 93 10.73 15.55 0.09
C GLN A 93 11.60 16.42 -0.83
N GLU A 94 12.85 16.04 -1.04
CA GLU A 94 13.78 16.76 -1.92
C GLU A 94 13.28 16.72 -3.38
N ALA A 95 12.88 15.54 -3.88
CA ALA A 95 12.33 15.40 -5.23
C ALA A 95 11.03 16.18 -5.43
N ALA A 96 10.14 16.25 -4.43
CA ALA A 96 8.90 17.00 -4.52
C ALA A 96 9.11 18.53 -4.61
N LYS A 97 10.23 19.05 -4.10
CA LYS A 97 10.59 20.47 -4.16
C LYS A 97 11.17 20.87 -5.51
N MET A 98 11.55 19.91 -6.36
CA MET A 98 12.06 20.21 -7.70
C MET A 98 10.89 20.42 -8.66
N PRO A 99 10.71 21.61 -9.26
CA PRO A 99 9.70 21.80 -10.29
C PRO A 99 10.00 20.88 -11.47
N LYS A 100 8.96 20.27 -12.06
CA LYS A 100 9.10 19.53 -13.32
C LYS A 100 9.65 20.49 -14.36
N LYS A 101 10.88 20.27 -14.83
CA LYS A 101 11.42 20.98 -15.99
C LYS A 101 10.58 20.61 -17.21
N THR A 102 9.58 21.41 -17.51
CA THR A 102 8.91 21.37 -18.80
C THR A 102 9.88 21.94 -19.83
N SER A 103 10.29 21.15 -20.82
CA SER A 103 10.96 21.68 -21.99
C SER A 103 9.98 22.63 -22.69
N LEU A 104 10.38 23.90 -22.85
CA LEU A 104 9.61 24.83 -23.65
C LEU A 104 9.76 24.38 -25.11
N ASN A 105 8.77 23.68 -25.63
CA ASN A 105 8.78 23.28 -27.04
C ASN A 105 8.55 24.56 -27.85
N SER A 106 9.55 25.00 -28.62
CA SER A 106 9.38 26.10 -29.57
C SER A 106 8.41 25.66 -30.67
N TRP A 107 7.44 26.52 -30.98
CA TRP A 107 6.52 26.31 -32.08
C TRP A 107 7.30 26.21 -33.40
N THR A 108 6.99 25.22 -34.24
CA THR A 108 7.57 25.13 -35.58
C THR A 108 7.02 26.27 -36.42
N THR A 109 7.86 27.25 -36.76
CA THR A 109 7.51 28.26 -37.75
C THR A 109 7.45 27.60 -39.12
N GLU A 110 6.26 27.62 -39.73
CA GLU A 110 6.04 27.09 -41.08
C GLU A 110 6.88 27.91 -42.09
N LYS A 111 7.85 27.27 -42.74
CA LYS A 111 8.53 27.87 -43.89
C LYS A 111 7.58 27.80 -45.09
N LYS A 112 7.01 28.96 -45.44
CA LYS A 112 6.21 29.12 -46.66
C LYS A 112 7.14 29.03 -47.88
N GLN A 113 6.84 28.08 -48.77
CA GLN A 113 7.49 27.91 -50.08
C GLN A 113 6.81 28.79 -51.12
#